data_AF-A0A4Q6A7W3-F1
#
_entry.id   AF-A0A4Q6A7W3-F1
#
_cell.length_a   1.000
_cell.length_b   1.000
_cell.length_c   1.000
_cell.angle_alpha   90.00
_cell.angle_beta   90.00
_cell.angle_gamma   90.00
#
_symmetry.space_group_name_H-M   'P 1'
#
loop_
_entity.id
_entity.type
_entity.pdbx_description
1 polymer ?
#
loop_
_entity_poly.entity_id
_entity_poly.type
_entity_poly.pdbx_seq_one_letter_code
_entity_poly.pdbx_strand_id
1 'polypeptide(L)'
;QVEDALHFDIDMLWIGARTTVNPFSVQEVADALRGVDVPVSVGSASVTNGNVTTVSFNKDTSAATLRYYYVIPAEAKGQTVSFKFSVTSSNGQTKTFNLGPYTISKMDMVRNLAVSNNANAYISIENMAVYNSAAAATNAGKVDLVYLFRNTTTSAFNHALVSPGADPAYLPGVTLPAGVNRSTKMRKVFNLQDYNLAQLQYGIYIDDRDFVEINLADSPNYAINLRAEAGVWVETADGKYRAYVYLNSVNAAGTAVISIKRYAL
;
A
#
# COMPACT_ATOMS: atom_id res chain seq x y z
N GLN A 1 30.30 -18.50 -17.66
CA GLN A 1 30.60 -17.30 -16.82
C GLN A 1 29.35 -16.48 -16.54
N VAL A 2 28.63 -15.96 -17.55
CA VAL A 2 27.34 -15.27 -17.32
C VAL A 2 26.28 -16.25 -16.82
N GLU A 3 26.18 -17.43 -17.44
CA GLU A 3 25.27 -18.50 -17.01
C GLU A 3 25.59 -19.00 -15.59
N ASP A 4 26.87 -19.11 -15.23
CA ASP A 4 27.28 -19.46 -13.87
C ASP A 4 26.90 -18.35 -12.87
N ALA A 5 27.11 -17.08 -13.23
CA ALA A 5 26.71 -15.95 -12.39
C ALA A 5 25.18 -15.90 -12.19
N LEU A 6 24.40 -16.23 -13.21
CA LEU A 6 22.96 -16.43 -13.11
C LEU A 6 22.59 -17.59 -12.18
N HIS A 7 23.32 -18.71 -12.26
CA HIS A 7 23.10 -19.88 -11.40
C HIS A 7 23.35 -19.59 -9.91
N PHE A 8 24.22 -18.62 -9.59
CA PHE A 8 24.54 -18.21 -8.23
C PHE A 8 23.76 -16.97 -7.75
N ASP A 9 22.65 -16.61 -8.40
CA ASP A 9 21.80 -15.45 -8.06
C ASP A 9 22.59 -14.13 -7.92
N ILE A 10 23.59 -13.90 -8.79
CA ILE A 10 24.36 -12.64 -8.77
C ILE A 10 23.45 -11.48 -9.22
N ASP A 11 23.27 -10.49 -8.33
CA ASP A 11 22.36 -9.36 -8.53
C ASP A 11 22.79 -8.37 -9.62
N MET A 12 24.07 -8.34 -10.00
CA MET A 12 24.60 -7.35 -10.93
C MET A 12 25.82 -7.86 -11.68
N LEU A 13 25.82 -7.67 -13.00
CA LEU A 13 26.95 -8.01 -13.85
C LEU A 13 27.72 -6.76 -14.25
N TRP A 14 29.04 -6.83 -14.08
CA TRP A 14 29.95 -5.85 -14.64
C TRP A 14 30.49 -6.36 -15.97
N ILE A 15 30.30 -5.58 -17.04
CA ILE A 15 30.88 -5.90 -18.35
C ILE A 15 32.16 -5.10 -18.54
N GLY A 16 33.27 -5.80 -18.77
CA GLY A 16 34.57 -5.18 -19.00
C GLY A 16 34.61 -4.39 -20.32
N ALA A 17 35.38 -3.29 -20.36
CA ALA A 17 35.46 -2.39 -21.50
C ALA A 17 35.98 -3.04 -22.80
N ARG A 18 36.70 -4.18 -22.72
CA ARG A 18 37.14 -4.95 -23.89
C ARG A 18 36.03 -5.83 -24.46
N THR A 19 35.07 -6.23 -23.64
CA THR A 19 33.90 -7.01 -24.04
C THR A 19 32.89 -6.12 -24.74
N THR A 20 32.69 -4.89 -24.27
CA THR A 20 31.73 -3.93 -24.84
C THR A 20 32.05 -3.48 -26.27
N VAL A 21 33.31 -3.60 -26.71
CA VAL A 21 33.75 -3.24 -28.07
C VAL A 21 33.70 -4.40 -29.06
N ASN A 22 33.38 -5.62 -28.62
CA ASN A 22 33.23 -6.79 -29.50
C ASN A 22 31.75 -7.20 -29.64
N PRO A 23 31.11 -6.99 -30.81
CA PRO A 23 29.70 -7.29 -31.00
C PRO A 23 29.36 -8.78 -30.81
N PHE A 24 30.29 -9.71 -31.11
CA PHE A 24 30.04 -11.14 -30.91
C PHE A 24 30.04 -11.51 -29.43
N SER A 25 30.96 -10.96 -28.64
CA SER A 25 30.98 -11.18 -27.18
C SER A 25 29.78 -10.54 -26.49
N VAL A 26 29.30 -9.39 -26.95
CA VAL A 26 28.07 -8.78 -26.45
C VAL A 26 26.85 -9.63 -26.80
N GLN A 27 26.81 -10.24 -27.99
CA GLN A 27 25.72 -11.12 -28.40
C GLN A 27 25.62 -12.37 -27.52
N GLU A 28 26.75 -13.03 -27.21
CA GLU A 28 26.77 -14.18 -26.29
C GLU A 28 26.26 -13.82 -24.89
N VAL A 29 26.66 -12.66 -24.37
CA VAL A 29 26.14 -12.15 -23.08
C VAL A 29 24.64 -11.88 -23.18
N ALA A 30 24.16 -11.26 -24.26
CA ALA A 30 22.74 -10.99 -24.46
C ALA A 30 21.89 -12.26 -24.59
N ASP A 31 22.41 -13.30 -25.25
CA ASP A 31 21.72 -14.58 -25.39
C ASP A 31 21.66 -15.34 -24.07
N ALA A 32 22.75 -15.33 -23.28
CA ALA A 32 22.76 -15.90 -21.94
C ALA A 32 21.82 -15.16 -20.97
N LEU A 33 21.59 -13.87 -21.18
CA LEU A 33 20.69 -13.04 -20.37
C LEU A 33 19.23 -13.02 -20.86
N ARG A 34 18.90 -13.77 -21.92
CA ARG A 34 17.58 -13.71 -22.53
C ARG A 34 16.51 -14.21 -21.55
N GLY A 35 15.51 -13.36 -21.29
CA GLY A 35 14.40 -13.68 -20.39
C GLY A 35 14.72 -13.47 -18.90
N VAL A 36 15.90 -12.94 -18.57
CA VAL A 36 16.30 -12.61 -17.20
C VAL A 36 16.57 -11.10 -17.10
N ASP A 37 15.96 -10.45 -16.10
CA ASP A 37 16.21 -9.05 -15.78
C ASP A 37 17.53 -8.92 -14.99
N VAL A 38 18.69 -8.99 -15.67
CA VAL A 38 19.99 -8.73 -15.03
C VAL A 38 20.40 -7.27 -15.23
N PRO A 39 20.51 -6.48 -14.15
CA PRO A 39 20.88 -5.07 -14.27
C PRO A 39 22.38 -4.94 -14.61
N VAL A 40 22.66 -4.14 -15.65
CA VAL A 40 24.00 -3.70 -16.02
C VAL A 40 24.12 -2.21 -15.71
N SER A 41 25.12 -1.83 -14.90
CA SER A 41 25.37 -0.43 -14.58
C SER A 41 26.01 0.30 -15.76
N VAL A 42 25.27 1.25 -16.36
CA VAL A 42 25.67 2.00 -17.57
C VAL A 42 25.86 3.51 -17.33
N GLY A 43 25.63 3.97 -16.10
CA GLY A 43 25.67 5.39 -15.74
C GLY A 43 25.87 5.63 -14.26
N SER A 44 26.04 6.91 -13.90
CA SER A 44 26.08 7.34 -12.51
C SER A 44 24.71 7.28 -11.85
N ALA A 45 24.67 7.36 -10.51
CA ALA A 45 23.43 7.58 -9.78
C ALA A 45 22.68 8.80 -10.33
N SER A 46 21.35 8.71 -10.36
CA SER A 46 20.48 9.80 -10.83
C SER A 46 20.54 10.99 -9.88
N VAL A 47 20.50 12.20 -10.43
CA VAL A 47 20.36 13.44 -9.66
C VAL A 47 18.98 14.03 -9.94
N THR A 48 18.21 14.32 -8.89
CA THR A 48 16.90 14.96 -9.00
C THR A 48 16.97 16.38 -8.47
N ASN A 49 16.55 17.34 -9.29
CA ASN A 49 16.40 18.75 -8.91
C ASN A 49 15.00 19.22 -9.32
N GLY A 50 14.13 19.41 -8.32
CA GLY A 50 12.71 19.70 -8.54
C GLY A 50 12.05 18.63 -9.40
N ASN A 51 11.54 19.05 -10.56
CA ASN A 51 10.77 18.19 -11.47
C ASN A 51 11.64 17.47 -12.51
N VAL A 52 12.97 17.57 -12.41
CA VAL A 52 13.91 16.98 -13.38
C VAL A 52 14.81 15.98 -12.69
N THR A 53 14.78 14.73 -13.17
CA THR A 53 15.71 13.67 -12.79
C THR A 53 16.63 13.37 -13.97
N THR A 54 17.94 13.43 -13.74
CA THR A 54 18.98 13.24 -14.77
C THR A 54 19.87 12.06 -14.42
N VAL A 55 20.18 11.23 -15.42
CA VAL A 55 21.20 10.17 -15.35
C VAL A 55 22.24 10.43 -16.42
N SER A 56 23.52 10.39 -16.04
CA SER A 56 24.64 10.54 -16.97
C SER A 56 25.25 9.17 -17.27
N PHE A 57 25.29 8.80 -18.54
CA PHE A 57 25.99 7.60 -18.99
C PHE A 57 27.50 7.78 -18.82
N ASN A 58 28.17 6.80 -18.23
CA ASN A 58 29.63 6.77 -18.04
C ASN A 58 30.25 5.51 -18.66
N LYS A 59 29.45 4.75 -19.41
CA LYS A 59 29.84 3.60 -20.21
C LYS A 59 29.30 3.77 -21.61
N ASP A 60 30.10 3.37 -22.59
CA ASP A 60 29.66 3.39 -23.98
C ASP A 60 28.62 2.28 -24.20
N THR A 61 27.43 2.68 -24.64
CA THR A 61 26.38 1.79 -25.09
C THR A 61 25.54 2.46 -26.18
N SER A 62 25.05 1.69 -27.13
CA SER A 62 24.12 2.14 -28.17
C SER A 62 22.65 1.95 -27.80
N ALA A 63 22.35 1.17 -26.74
CA ALA A 63 21.00 0.91 -26.26
C ALA A 63 20.97 0.67 -24.74
N ALA A 64 19.97 1.22 -24.07
CA ALA A 64 19.72 0.98 -22.65
C ALA A 64 18.24 1.17 -22.32
N THR A 65 17.75 0.38 -21.36
CA THR A 65 16.42 0.55 -20.75
C THR A 65 16.62 0.95 -19.29
N LEU A 66 16.17 2.15 -18.92
CA LEU A 66 16.24 2.65 -17.55
C LEU A 66 14.86 2.60 -16.90
N ARG A 67 14.79 2.19 -15.63
CA ARG A 67 13.57 2.25 -14.82
C ARG A 67 13.54 3.56 -14.04
N TYR A 68 12.46 4.32 -14.21
CA TYR A 68 12.21 5.55 -13.46
C TYR A 68 11.10 5.33 -12.43
N TYR A 69 11.37 5.70 -11.18
CA TYR A 69 10.42 5.60 -10.08
C TYR A 69 10.01 7.00 -9.63
N TYR A 70 8.74 7.35 -9.85
CA TYR A 70 8.16 8.58 -9.34
C TYR A 70 7.47 8.31 -8.00
N VAL A 71 8.01 8.88 -6.92
CA VAL A 71 7.36 8.86 -5.61
C VAL A 71 6.36 10.00 -5.57
N ILE A 72 5.07 9.65 -5.50
CA ILE A 72 3.97 10.62 -5.52
C ILE A 72 4.05 11.52 -4.27
N PRO A 73 4.25 12.84 -4.43
CA PRO A 73 4.27 13.76 -3.30
C PRO A 73 2.83 14.12 -2.87
N ALA A 74 2.68 14.63 -1.65
CA ALA A 74 1.36 14.87 -1.05
C ALA A 74 0.52 15.88 -1.85
N GLU A 75 1.15 16.90 -2.41
CA GLU A 75 0.55 17.95 -3.24
C GLU A 75 0.04 17.46 -4.60
N ALA A 76 0.48 16.29 -5.06
CA ALA A 76 0.03 15.70 -6.33
C ALA A 76 -1.29 14.92 -6.19
N LYS A 77 -1.75 14.63 -4.96
CA LYS A 77 -2.98 13.87 -4.73
C LYS A 77 -4.21 14.55 -5.34
N GLY A 78 -5.00 13.79 -6.08
CA GLY A 78 -6.17 14.30 -6.80
C GLY A 78 -5.85 15.12 -8.04
N GLN A 79 -4.58 15.33 -8.37
CA GLN A 79 -4.13 16.06 -9.55
C GLN A 79 -3.72 15.09 -10.67
N THR A 80 -3.40 15.65 -11.83
CA THR A 80 -2.82 14.90 -12.95
C THR A 80 -1.32 15.14 -13.04
N VAL A 81 -0.53 14.09 -13.21
CA VAL A 81 0.92 14.17 -13.45
C VAL A 81 1.22 13.67 -14.86
N SER A 82 2.10 14.38 -15.57
CA SER A 82 2.60 14.00 -16.89
C SER A 82 4.12 13.92 -16.87
N PHE A 83 4.68 13.03 -17.67
CA PHE A 83 6.13 12.80 -17.74
C PHE A 83 6.65 13.10 -19.13
N LYS A 84 7.78 13.79 -19.19
CA LYS A 84 8.55 14.03 -20.41
C LYS A 84 9.92 13.39 -20.24
N PHE A 85 10.15 12.30 -20.95
CA PHE A 85 11.44 11.63 -21.02
C PHE A 85 12.24 12.23 -22.19
N SER A 86 13.51 12.52 -21.98
CA SER A 86 14.41 13.03 -23.01
C SER A 86 15.76 12.33 -22.93
N VAL A 87 16.32 11.98 -24.09
CA VAL A 87 17.63 11.36 -24.21
C VAL A 87 18.44 12.12 -25.27
N THR A 88 19.72 12.37 -24.97
CA THR A 88 20.67 13.01 -25.88
C THR A 88 21.85 12.07 -26.10
N SER A 89 22.16 11.81 -27.37
CA SER A 89 23.30 10.99 -27.79
C SER A 89 24.56 11.84 -27.99
N SER A 90 25.73 11.19 -28.07
CA SER A 90 27.03 11.83 -28.28
C SER A 90 27.14 12.59 -29.61
N ASN A 91 26.31 12.26 -30.60
CA ASN A 91 26.21 12.99 -31.87
C ASN A 91 25.35 14.27 -31.78
N GLY A 92 24.91 14.66 -30.58
CA GLY A 92 24.08 15.84 -30.33
C GLY A 92 22.59 15.65 -30.63
N GLN A 93 22.18 14.50 -31.17
CA GLN A 93 20.76 14.22 -31.43
C GLN A 93 20.01 14.00 -30.12
N THR A 94 18.83 14.59 -30.03
CA THR A 94 17.93 14.43 -28.89
C THR A 94 16.61 13.82 -29.35
N LYS A 95 16.08 12.90 -28.55
CA LYS A 95 14.74 12.34 -28.70
C LYS A 95 13.97 12.51 -27.41
N THR A 96 12.66 12.68 -27.56
CA THR A 96 11.74 12.91 -26.45
C THR A 96 10.55 11.98 -26.57
N PHE A 97 10.04 11.52 -25.43
CA PHE A 97 8.84 10.71 -25.32
C PHE A 97 7.99 11.20 -24.17
N ASN A 98 6.70 11.41 -24.41
CA ASN A 98 5.76 11.94 -23.41
C ASN A 98 4.80 10.85 -22.96
N LEU A 99 4.51 10.82 -21.67
CA LEU A 99 3.55 9.91 -21.04
C LEU A 99 2.58 10.65 -20.13
N GLY A 100 1.36 10.15 -20.04
CA GLY A 100 0.27 10.75 -19.27
C GLY A 100 -0.69 11.60 -20.11
N PRO A 101 -1.58 12.37 -19.45
CA PRO A 101 -1.64 12.56 -18.00
C PRO A 101 -2.11 11.31 -17.24
N TYR A 102 -1.56 11.12 -16.05
CA TYR A 102 -2.00 10.10 -15.09
C TYR A 102 -2.70 10.80 -13.93
N THR A 103 -3.95 10.42 -13.66
CA THR A 103 -4.70 10.91 -12.50
C THR A 103 -4.16 10.24 -11.24
N ILE A 104 -3.76 11.06 -10.26
CA ILE A 104 -3.28 10.59 -8.97
C ILE A 104 -4.47 10.46 -8.02
N SER A 105 -4.61 9.28 -7.44
CA SER A 105 -5.62 9.00 -6.42
C SER A 105 -5.51 9.95 -5.22
N LYS A 106 -6.66 10.29 -4.62
CA LYS A 106 -6.71 10.99 -3.32
C LYS A 106 -6.54 10.03 -2.14
N MET A 107 -6.55 8.72 -2.39
CA MET A 107 -6.50 7.72 -1.33
C MET A 107 -5.17 7.75 -0.60
N ASP A 108 -5.27 7.43 0.68
CA ASP A 108 -4.18 7.05 1.53
C ASP A 108 -4.21 5.55 1.79
N MET A 109 -3.03 4.99 2.09
CA MET A 109 -2.91 3.58 2.43
C MET A 109 -1.85 3.37 3.51
N VAL A 110 -2.18 2.53 4.49
CA VAL A 110 -1.25 1.97 5.46
C VAL A 110 -1.43 0.47 5.51
N ARG A 111 -0.34 -0.27 5.67
CA ARG A 111 -0.34 -1.73 5.64
C ARG A 111 0.24 -2.31 6.92
N ASN A 112 -0.18 -3.53 7.21
CA ASN A 112 0.41 -4.37 8.25
C ASN A 112 0.38 -3.75 9.65
N LEU A 113 -0.73 -3.09 9.99
CA LEU A 113 -0.99 -2.61 11.34
C LEU A 113 -1.36 -3.79 12.24
N ALA A 114 -0.58 -4.00 13.30
CA ALA A 114 -0.88 -5.02 14.30
C ALA A 114 -1.98 -4.53 15.25
N VAL A 115 -3.02 -5.36 15.42
CA VAL A 115 -4.08 -5.15 16.42
C VAL A 115 -4.13 -6.34 17.37
N SER A 116 -4.42 -6.06 18.64
CA SER A 116 -4.47 -7.08 19.69
C SER A 116 -5.57 -6.78 20.68
N ASN A 117 -6.26 -7.84 21.10
CA ASN A 117 -7.34 -7.74 22.06
C ASN A 117 -6.80 -7.17 23.38
N ASN A 118 -7.46 -6.13 23.92
CA ASN A 118 -7.13 -5.47 25.19
C ASN A 118 -5.73 -4.81 25.30
N ALA A 119 -4.95 -4.75 24.23
CA ALA A 119 -3.65 -4.07 24.23
C ALA A 119 -3.62 -2.94 23.19
N ASN A 120 -3.47 -3.28 21.91
CA ASN A 120 -3.51 -2.32 20.79
C ASN A 120 -4.83 -2.51 20.03
N ALA A 121 -5.90 -1.98 20.59
CA ALA A 121 -7.27 -2.26 20.15
C ALA A 121 -7.96 -1.08 19.48
N TYR A 122 -7.51 0.16 19.71
CA TYR A 122 -8.24 1.35 19.27
C TYR A 122 -7.70 1.83 17.93
N ILE A 123 -8.55 1.99 16.93
CA ILE A 123 -8.13 2.33 15.56
C ILE A 123 -8.70 3.70 15.20
N SER A 124 -7.82 4.57 14.69
CA SER A 124 -8.18 5.86 14.11
C SER A 124 -8.08 5.79 12.60
N ILE A 125 -9.16 6.14 11.90
CA ILE A 125 -9.16 6.27 10.44
C ILE A 125 -8.49 7.57 10.01
N GLU A 126 -8.67 8.65 10.78
CA GLU A 126 -8.04 9.95 10.50
C GLU A 126 -6.51 9.88 10.61
N ASN A 127 -5.99 9.22 11.63
CA ASN A 127 -4.54 9.10 11.79
C ASN A 127 -3.98 7.83 11.12
N MET A 128 -4.85 6.94 10.62
CA MET A 128 -4.49 5.63 10.07
C MET A 128 -3.56 4.83 11.00
N ALA A 129 -3.91 4.81 12.29
CA ALA A 129 -3.05 4.32 13.36
C ALA A 129 -3.83 3.47 14.36
N VAL A 130 -3.10 2.60 15.07
CA VAL A 130 -3.61 1.78 16.17
C VAL A 130 -3.03 2.30 17.48
N TYR A 131 -3.88 2.40 18.49
CA TYR A 131 -3.58 2.90 19.81
C TYR A 131 -3.84 1.85 20.89
N ASN A 132 -3.06 1.95 21.95
CA ASN A 132 -3.41 1.38 23.24
C ASN A 132 -4.41 2.29 23.98
N SER A 133 -4.89 1.86 25.14
CA SER A 133 -5.88 2.61 25.93
C SER A 133 -5.42 4.03 26.31
N ALA A 134 -4.15 4.19 26.70
CA ALA A 134 -3.62 5.50 27.09
C ALA A 134 -3.54 6.48 25.91
N ALA A 135 -3.04 6.02 24.76
CA ALA A 135 -2.97 6.82 23.54
C ALA A 135 -4.37 7.10 22.94
N ALA A 136 -5.31 6.18 23.12
CA ALA A 136 -6.70 6.38 22.76
C ALA A 136 -7.34 7.50 23.61
N ALA A 137 -7.03 7.59 24.90
CA ALA A 137 -7.51 8.67 25.76
C ALA A 137 -7.02 10.05 25.32
N THR A 138 -5.76 10.17 24.87
CA THR A 138 -5.22 11.44 24.36
C THR A 138 -5.72 11.78 22.95
N ASN A 139 -6.23 10.79 22.21
CA ASN A 139 -6.79 10.94 20.87
C ASN A 139 -8.30 10.62 20.84
N ALA A 140 -9.01 10.86 21.94
CA ALA A 140 -10.36 10.33 22.15
C ALA A 140 -11.34 10.69 21.01
N GLY A 141 -11.26 11.94 20.55
CA GLY A 141 -12.07 12.45 19.45
C GLY A 141 -11.67 11.95 18.06
N LYS A 142 -10.74 11.00 17.92
CA LYS A 142 -10.25 10.43 16.65
C LYS A 142 -10.35 8.91 16.57
N VAL A 143 -10.81 8.24 17.63
CA VAL A 143 -10.94 6.78 17.67
C VAL A 143 -12.27 6.39 17.05
N ASP A 144 -12.22 5.63 15.97
CA ASP A 144 -13.40 5.27 15.17
C ASP A 144 -13.86 3.84 15.43
N LEU A 145 -12.89 2.94 15.69
CA LEU A 145 -13.13 1.50 15.85
C LEU A 145 -12.37 0.96 17.06
N VAL A 146 -12.91 -0.09 17.66
CA VAL A 146 -12.31 -0.93 18.68
C VAL A 146 -12.25 -2.35 18.14
N TYR A 147 -11.05 -2.90 18.08
CA TYR A 147 -10.81 -4.30 17.79
C TYR A 147 -11.00 -5.13 19.06
N LEU A 148 -11.76 -6.21 18.94
CA LEU A 148 -11.96 -7.16 20.03
C LEU A 148 -11.97 -8.60 19.53
N PHE A 149 -11.55 -9.50 20.41
CA PHE A 149 -11.67 -10.94 20.22
C PHE A 149 -12.46 -11.55 21.38
N ARG A 150 -13.57 -12.21 21.08
CA ARG A 150 -14.42 -12.90 22.08
C ARG A 150 -14.81 -14.27 21.57
N ASN A 151 -14.24 -15.31 22.16
CA ASN A 151 -14.52 -16.70 21.85
C ASN A 151 -15.10 -17.37 23.10
N THR A 152 -16.40 -17.16 23.35
CA THR A 152 -17.14 -17.79 24.44
C THR A 152 -18.18 -18.75 23.88
N THR A 153 -18.53 -19.77 24.66
CA THR A 153 -19.47 -20.84 24.27
C THR A 153 -20.90 -20.35 24.02
N THR A 154 -21.26 -19.17 24.55
CA THR A 154 -22.63 -18.63 24.48
C THR A 154 -22.78 -17.42 23.54
N SER A 155 -21.70 -16.75 23.15
CA SER A 155 -21.72 -15.56 22.29
C SER A 155 -20.35 -15.31 21.62
N ALA A 156 -19.95 -16.20 20.71
CA ALA A 156 -18.69 -16.05 19.98
C ALA A 156 -18.77 -14.93 18.92
N PHE A 157 -18.13 -13.79 19.21
CA PHE A 157 -17.90 -12.73 18.23
C PHE A 157 -16.68 -13.03 17.34
N ASN A 158 -15.81 -13.95 17.77
CA ASN A 158 -14.47 -14.16 17.22
C ASN A 158 -13.77 -12.80 17.08
N HIS A 159 -13.14 -12.52 15.94
CA HIS A 159 -12.57 -11.20 15.66
C HIS A 159 -13.68 -10.23 15.26
N ALA A 160 -13.67 -9.04 15.83
CA ALA A 160 -14.64 -8.00 15.53
C ALA A 160 -14.01 -6.60 15.53
N LEU A 161 -14.61 -5.73 14.72
CA LEU A 161 -14.39 -4.29 14.74
C LEU A 161 -15.72 -3.65 15.15
N VAL A 162 -15.70 -2.88 16.22
CA VAL A 162 -16.91 -2.30 16.81
C VAL A 162 -16.67 -0.83 17.06
N SER A 163 -17.64 0.01 16.73
CA SER A 163 -17.50 1.43 16.98
C SER A 163 -17.64 1.73 18.48
N PRO A 164 -16.90 2.71 19.04
CA PRO A 164 -17.07 3.09 20.45
C PRO A 164 -18.50 3.44 20.86
N GLY A 165 -19.26 4.07 19.95
CA GLY A 165 -20.67 4.44 20.15
C GLY A 165 -21.67 3.34 19.77
N ALA A 166 -21.23 2.09 19.63
CA ALA A 166 -22.11 0.95 19.42
C ALA A 166 -22.84 0.55 20.71
N ASP A 167 -23.89 -0.28 20.58
CA ASP A 167 -24.57 -0.85 21.75
C ASP A 167 -23.54 -1.58 22.63
N PRO A 168 -23.51 -1.34 23.96
CA PRO A 168 -22.56 -1.97 24.89
C PRO A 168 -22.54 -3.50 24.82
N ALA A 169 -23.61 -4.15 24.36
CA ALA A 169 -23.66 -5.59 24.12
C ALA A 169 -22.59 -6.07 23.10
N TYR A 170 -22.14 -5.21 22.19
CA TYR A 170 -21.07 -5.49 21.23
C TYR A 170 -19.66 -5.16 21.73
N LEU A 171 -19.54 -4.57 22.93
CA LEU A 171 -18.27 -4.22 23.59
C LEU A 171 -18.07 -4.97 24.92
N PRO A 172 -18.38 -6.28 25.03
CA PRO A 172 -18.35 -6.98 26.32
C PRO A 172 -16.93 -6.97 26.90
N GLY A 173 -16.80 -6.51 28.14
CA GLY A 173 -15.51 -6.43 28.84
C GLY A 173 -14.53 -5.38 28.29
N VAL A 174 -15.01 -4.43 27.48
CA VAL A 174 -14.22 -3.26 27.07
C VAL A 174 -14.63 -2.07 27.95
N THR A 175 -13.65 -1.45 28.59
CA THR A 175 -13.82 -0.16 29.27
C THR A 175 -13.25 0.94 28.37
N LEU A 176 -14.13 1.74 27.78
CA LEU A 176 -13.72 2.82 26.87
C LEU A 176 -13.06 3.97 27.64
N PRO A 177 -11.96 4.56 27.13
CA PRO A 177 -11.43 5.79 27.66
C PRO A 177 -12.43 6.95 27.56
N ALA A 178 -12.31 7.93 28.46
CA ALA A 178 -13.18 9.10 28.46
C ALA A 178 -13.14 9.83 27.10
N GLY A 179 -14.32 10.15 26.54
CA GLY A 179 -14.48 10.85 25.26
C GLY A 179 -14.37 9.96 24.01
N VAL A 180 -14.02 8.68 24.14
CA VAL A 180 -14.00 7.72 23.02
C VAL A 180 -15.44 7.23 22.78
N ASN A 181 -16.18 7.93 21.90
CA ASN A 181 -17.62 7.71 21.73
C ASN A 181 -18.14 7.87 20.28
N ARG A 182 -17.25 7.92 19.28
CA ARG A 182 -17.65 8.02 17.87
C ARG A 182 -18.54 6.84 17.49
N SER A 183 -19.58 7.09 16.68
CA SER A 183 -20.44 6.06 16.09
C SER A 183 -20.19 6.00 14.58
N THR A 184 -19.32 5.08 14.21
CA THR A 184 -18.76 4.87 12.88
C THR A 184 -19.56 3.78 12.18
N LYS A 185 -20.03 4.06 10.96
CA LYS A 185 -20.77 3.08 10.15
C LYS A 185 -19.80 2.05 9.59
N MET A 186 -20.24 0.79 9.54
CA MET A 186 -19.44 -0.34 9.11
C MET A 186 -20.25 -1.33 8.27
N ARG A 187 -19.69 -1.72 7.12
CA ARG A 187 -20.25 -2.79 6.28
C ARG A 187 -19.20 -3.87 6.07
N LYS A 188 -19.44 -5.02 6.69
CA LYS A 188 -18.63 -6.22 6.47
C LYS A 188 -18.80 -6.72 5.04
N VAL A 189 -17.69 -7.10 4.41
CA VAL A 189 -17.62 -7.72 3.10
C VAL A 189 -16.71 -8.94 3.18
N PHE A 190 -17.02 -9.96 2.37
CA PHE A 190 -16.16 -11.11 2.18
C PHE A 190 -15.75 -11.19 0.70
N ASN A 191 -14.56 -11.71 0.42
CA ASN A 191 -14.04 -11.87 -0.93
C ASN A 191 -13.77 -10.56 -1.71
N LEU A 192 -13.52 -9.46 -0.99
CA LEU A 192 -13.05 -8.18 -1.55
C LEU A 192 -11.57 -8.01 -1.22
N GLN A 193 -10.71 -8.76 -1.91
CA GLN A 193 -9.28 -8.80 -1.65
C GLN A 193 -8.58 -7.74 -2.50
N ASP A 194 -8.39 -6.55 -1.92
CA ASP A 194 -7.67 -5.47 -2.60
C ASP A 194 -6.20 -5.87 -2.80
N TYR A 195 -5.69 -5.82 -4.03
CA TYR A 195 -4.33 -6.27 -4.36
C TYR A 195 -3.25 -5.52 -3.56
N ASN A 196 -3.39 -4.19 -3.39
CA ASN A 196 -2.39 -3.39 -2.72
C ASN A 196 -2.35 -3.69 -1.21
N LEU A 197 -3.51 -3.93 -0.60
CA LEU A 197 -3.66 -4.25 0.82
C LEU A 197 -3.34 -5.72 1.13
N ALA A 198 -3.79 -6.65 0.30
CA ALA A 198 -3.67 -8.09 0.51
C ALA A 198 -2.33 -8.66 0.08
N GLN A 199 -1.71 -8.07 -0.96
CA GLN A 199 -0.46 -8.55 -1.59
C GLN A 199 -0.52 -10.02 -2.04
N LEU A 200 -1.70 -10.46 -2.48
CA LEU A 200 -1.91 -11.78 -3.08
C LEU A 200 -1.55 -11.75 -4.57
N GLN A 201 -1.29 -12.93 -5.15
CA GLN A 201 -0.99 -13.05 -6.58
C GLN A 201 -2.11 -12.50 -7.47
N TYR A 202 -3.36 -12.67 -7.03
CA TYR A 202 -4.56 -12.15 -7.67
C TYR A 202 -5.30 -11.26 -6.68
N GLY A 203 -5.89 -10.18 -7.17
CA GLY A 203 -6.68 -9.27 -6.35
C GLY A 203 -7.42 -8.28 -7.23
N ILE A 204 -8.38 -7.61 -6.62
CA ILE A 204 -9.11 -6.49 -7.23
C ILE A 204 -8.52 -5.18 -6.73
N TYR A 205 -8.81 -4.07 -7.39
CA TYR A 205 -8.33 -2.76 -6.94
C TYR A 205 -9.53 -1.94 -6.50
N ILE A 206 -9.50 -1.52 -5.23
CA ILE A 206 -10.38 -0.48 -4.72
C ILE A 206 -9.80 0.88 -5.14
N ASP A 207 -10.60 1.69 -5.81
CA ASP A 207 -10.25 3.02 -6.29
C ASP A 207 -11.07 4.15 -5.65
N ASP A 208 -10.80 5.39 -6.07
CA ASP A 208 -11.48 6.59 -5.59
C ASP A 208 -13.00 6.54 -5.82
N ARG A 209 -13.43 5.95 -6.94
CA ARG A 209 -14.84 5.88 -7.33
C ARG A 209 -15.61 4.95 -6.41
N ASP A 210 -15.03 3.80 -6.06
CA ASP A 210 -15.63 2.86 -5.11
C ASP A 210 -15.95 3.54 -3.77
N PHE A 211 -15.01 4.38 -3.28
CA PHE A 211 -15.20 5.16 -2.06
C PHE A 211 -16.33 6.20 -2.17
N VAL A 212 -16.54 6.80 -3.34
CA VAL A 212 -17.61 7.78 -3.56
C VAL A 212 -18.98 7.09 -3.68
N GLU A 213 -19.04 5.99 -4.41
CA GLU A 213 -20.31 5.33 -4.77
C GLU A 213 -20.84 4.37 -3.70
N ILE A 214 -20.00 3.88 -2.78
CA ILE A 214 -20.45 2.95 -1.73
C ILE A 214 -21.55 3.57 -0.85
N ASN A 215 -22.69 2.90 -0.76
CA ASN A 215 -23.77 3.29 0.14
C ASN A 215 -23.59 2.60 1.51
N LEU A 216 -23.42 3.42 2.55
CA LEU A 216 -23.28 3.00 3.94
C LEU A 216 -24.41 3.53 4.84
N ALA A 217 -25.47 4.14 4.30
CA ALA A 217 -26.52 4.80 5.08
C ALA A 217 -27.15 3.89 6.16
N ASP A 218 -27.49 2.65 5.78
CA ASP A 218 -28.14 1.66 6.67
C ASP A 218 -27.13 0.68 7.30
N SER A 219 -25.84 1.01 7.27
CA SER A 219 -24.80 0.12 7.78
C SER A 219 -24.78 0.13 9.32
N PRO A 220 -24.62 -1.03 9.98
CA PRO A 220 -24.46 -1.10 11.43
C PRO A 220 -23.17 -0.42 11.87
N ASN A 221 -23.00 -0.23 13.17
CA ASN A 221 -21.77 0.30 13.78
C ASN A 221 -20.94 -0.81 14.46
N TYR A 222 -21.05 -2.04 13.94
CA TYR A 222 -20.24 -3.18 14.34
C TYR A 222 -20.05 -4.16 13.16
N ALA A 223 -18.95 -4.89 13.18
CA ALA A 223 -18.63 -5.97 12.26
C ALA A 223 -18.03 -7.14 13.05
N ILE A 224 -18.78 -8.24 13.15
CA ILE A 224 -18.43 -9.39 13.99
C ILE A 224 -18.12 -10.63 13.13
N ASN A 225 -17.55 -11.65 13.76
CA ASN A 225 -17.16 -12.91 13.14
C ASN A 225 -16.26 -12.69 11.90
N LEU A 226 -15.32 -11.77 12.03
CA LEU A 226 -14.31 -11.49 11.02
C LEU A 226 -13.29 -12.64 11.01
N ARG A 227 -12.77 -12.92 9.82
CA ARG A 227 -11.73 -13.91 9.56
C ARG A 227 -10.66 -13.28 8.67
N ALA A 228 -9.55 -13.97 8.48
CA ALA A 228 -8.58 -13.57 7.46
C ALA A 228 -9.29 -13.36 6.12
N GLU A 229 -8.84 -12.36 5.36
CA GLU A 229 -9.39 -11.94 4.07
C GLU A 229 -10.79 -11.31 4.11
N ALA A 230 -11.37 -11.15 5.30
CA ALA A 230 -12.55 -10.31 5.44
C ALA A 230 -12.17 -8.83 5.29
N GLY A 231 -13.14 -8.04 4.84
CA GLY A 231 -13.04 -6.59 4.73
C GLY A 231 -14.17 -5.89 5.45
N VAL A 232 -13.94 -4.64 5.82
CA VAL A 232 -14.96 -3.77 6.40
C VAL A 232 -14.85 -2.39 5.76
N TRP A 233 -15.91 -1.98 5.07
CA TRP A 233 -16.08 -0.58 4.68
C TRP A 233 -16.50 0.24 5.90
N VAL A 234 -15.97 1.44 6.00
CA VAL A 234 -16.10 2.31 7.16
C VAL A 234 -16.42 3.72 6.70
N GLU A 235 -17.33 4.41 7.37
CA GLU A 235 -17.55 5.86 7.24
C GLU A 235 -17.47 6.50 8.64
N THR A 236 -16.56 7.46 8.80
CA THR A 236 -16.34 8.13 10.09
C THR A 236 -17.58 8.89 10.53
N ALA A 237 -17.78 9.02 11.85
CA ALA A 237 -18.95 9.67 12.42
C ALA A 237 -19.15 11.12 11.96
N ASP A 238 -18.06 11.82 11.63
CA ASP A 238 -18.06 13.19 11.11
C ASP A 238 -18.18 13.28 9.58
N GLY A 239 -18.30 12.15 8.88
CA GLY A 239 -18.43 12.08 7.42
C GLY A 239 -17.20 12.53 6.64
N LYS A 240 -16.06 12.78 7.30
CA LYS A 240 -14.84 13.27 6.62
C LYS A 240 -14.12 12.19 5.83
N TYR A 241 -14.20 10.94 6.28
CA TYR A 241 -13.47 9.86 5.68
C TYR A 241 -14.34 8.63 5.45
N ARG A 242 -14.10 7.98 4.32
CA ARG A 242 -14.42 6.56 4.15
C ARG A 242 -13.13 5.75 4.15
N ALA A 243 -13.20 4.54 4.65
CA ALA A 243 -12.06 3.63 4.68
C ALA A 243 -12.49 2.20 4.37
N TYR A 244 -11.53 1.44 3.85
CA TYR A 244 -11.64 0.00 3.70
C TYR A 244 -10.57 -0.64 4.57
N VAL A 245 -11.00 -1.36 5.59
CA VAL A 245 -10.14 -2.10 6.52
C VAL A 245 -10.12 -3.56 6.10
N TYR A 246 -8.96 -4.04 5.67
CA TYR A 246 -8.73 -5.41 5.26
C TYR A 246 -8.04 -6.20 6.37
N LEU A 247 -8.51 -7.41 6.65
CA LEU A 247 -7.89 -8.32 7.62
C LEU A 247 -6.88 -9.23 6.91
N ASN A 248 -5.60 -8.90 6.99
CA ASN A 248 -4.52 -9.69 6.40
C ASN A 248 -4.38 -11.06 7.06
N SER A 249 -4.41 -11.10 8.39
CA SER A 249 -4.30 -12.35 9.15
C SER A 249 -4.99 -12.22 10.50
N VAL A 250 -5.40 -13.36 11.06
CA VAL A 250 -6.04 -13.46 12.37
C VAL A 250 -5.55 -14.72 13.08
N ASN A 251 -5.60 -14.76 14.42
CA ASN A 251 -5.29 -15.97 15.17
C ASN A 251 -6.19 -16.18 16.40
N ALA A 252 -6.17 -17.41 16.92
CA ALA A 252 -6.97 -17.80 18.08
C ALA A 252 -6.53 -17.13 19.40
N ALA A 253 -5.35 -16.48 19.45
CA ALA A 253 -4.90 -15.70 20.59
C ALA A 253 -5.51 -14.29 20.63
N GLY A 254 -6.33 -13.93 19.64
CA GLY A 254 -7.00 -12.65 19.59
C GLY A 254 -6.11 -11.51 19.10
N THR A 255 -5.09 -11.80 18.29
CA THR A 255 -4.38 -10.78 17.51
C THR A 255 -4.68 -10.92 16.03
N ALA A 256 -4.52 -9.81 15.31
CA ALA A 256 -4.73 -9.74 13.87
C ALA A 256 -3.77 -8.71 13.25
N VAL A 257 -3.59 -8.81 11.94
CA VAL A 257 -2.90 -7.80 11.14
C VAL A 257 -3.93 -7.21 10.18
N ILE A 258 -4.03 -5.89 10.16
CA ILE A 258 -4.95 -5.16 9.28
C ILE A 258 -4.21 -4.20 8.38
N SER A 259 -4.80 -3.89 7.24
CA SER A 259 -4.35 -2.84 6.33
C SER A 259 -5.52 -1.94 5.98
N ILE A 260 -5.28 -0.65 5.77
CA ILE A 260 -6.33 0.35 5.59
C ILE A 260 -6.05 1.14 4.33
N LYS A 261 -7.06 1.22 3.44
CA LYS A 261 -7.19 2.32 2.47
C LYS A 261 -8.17 3.33 3.01
N ARG A 262 -7.91 4.62 2.80
CA ARG A 262 -8.79 5.72 3.22
C ARG A 262 -8.94 6.74 2.10
N TYR A 263 -10.15 7.25 1.96
CA TYR A 263 -10.49 8.35 1.08
C TYR A 263 -11.06 9.51 1.90
N ALA A 264 -10.59 10.72 1.63
CA ALA A 264 -11.16 11.95 2.17
C ALA A 264 -12.32 12.40 1.27
N LEU A 265 -13.52 12.48 1.84
CA LEU A 265 -14.76 12.86 1.14
C LEU A 265 -14.82 14.35 0.83
#